data_AF-A0A564Q7S7-F1
#
_entry.id   AF-A0A564Q7S7-F1
#
_cell.length_a   1.000
_cell.length_b   1.000
_cell.length_c   1.000
_cell.angle_alpha   90.00
_cell.angle_beta   90.00
_cell.angle_gamma   90.00
#
_symmetry.space_group_name_H-M   'P 1'
#
loop_
_entity.id
_entity.type
_entity.pdbx_description
1 polymer ?
#
loop_
_entity_poly.entity_id
_entity_poly.type
_entity_poly.pdbx_seq_one_letter_code
_entity_poly.pdbx_strand_id
1 'polypeptide(L)'
;MDACYGGLVFNRAVAAGSLRFLKDMMIRPVRQALTAGKQDEPVADGGGPRAGHSIFTGHLLDGLEGGAKALEGHLTASGLMSYVYKQVSSDIHSIQTPHYGFLSGDGDFVFDAPALQTLENNITAEQDTLITIASLEIPEEKEIASDSFSIAKQFLSDPKSTIQLHDLIVHHVRKVIIETAQERFPVEGVSFTVEEFTRRLQLCEDATQDLRRLLACVAYWGTEKHLPILTKAISRVTDHLKSESGLVIWNSLRWYPTILLSYAAGIAALANGRYDNLQGLFSASVAPLRASSDYDRLAPAIGDEILDIERSNAFKQLPGHDKYRVPRSEYLYKFLQPEIDDDLFLGKDYEFMFDRFEVFLSLVNATVRKKKESHVWGPVGRFGWKASSRTSRENPLAAIIQEAKEEGENWQPFKAGLFGVDYNLFISAAEDYLQMIGRLGWY
;
A
#
# COMPACT_ATOMS: atom_id res chain seq x y z
N MET A 1 13.27 -1.42 12.29
CA MET A 1 12.90 -0.09 12.82
C MET A 1 13.66 0.94 12.02
N ASP A 2 13.01 1.54 11.03
CA ASP A 2 13.46 2.77 10.40
C ASP A 2 12.40 3.83 10.74
N ALA A 3 12.67 4.60 11.78
CA ALA A 3 11.78 5.64 12.28
C ALA A 3 12.54 6.96 12.24
N CYS A 4 12.71 7.50 11.05
CA CYS A 4 13.17 8.87 10.87
C CYS A 4 11.95 9.77 10.67
N TYR A 5 11.29 10.15 11.76
CA TYR A 5 10.50 11.40 11.80
C TYR A 5 11.48 12.59 11.87
N GLY A 6 12.31 12.74 10.84
CA GLY A 6 13.29 13.82 10.68
C GLY A 6 12.78 14.77 9.61
N GLY A 7 12.33 15.95 10.04
CA GLY A 7 11.47 16.86 9.29
C GLY A 7 11.83 17.20 7.83
N LEU A 8 10.75 17.33 7.05
CA LEU A 8 10.41 18.40 6.10
C LEU A 8 11.57 19.31 5.62
N VAL A 9 12.54 18.75 4.92
CA VAL A 9 13.53 19.52 4.14
C VAL A 9 13.92 18.62 2.96
N PHE A 10 13.26 18.63 1.80
CA PHE A 10 13.04 19.75 0.88
C PHE A 10 11.82 19.48 -0.03
N ASN A 11 10.66 20.09 0.24
CA ASN A 11 9.53 20.04 -0.70
C ASN A 11 9.42 21.35 -1.48
N ARG A 12 9.81 21.30 -2.76
CA ARG A 12 9.49 22.32 -3.76
C ARG A 12 8.11 22.01 -4.37
N ALA A 13 7.27 23.04 -4.41
CA ALA A 13 6.00 23.20 -5.13
C ALA A 13 4.83 22.25 -4.76
N VAL A 14 3.64 22.85 -4.69
CA VAL A 14 2.46 22.39 -3.93
C VAL A 14 1.55 21.43 -4.70
N ALA A 15 1.03 20.42 -4.00
CA ALA A 15 -0.24 19.76 -4.28
C ALA A 15 -1.25 20.08 -3.14
N ALA A 16 -2.55 20.12 -3.46
CA ALA A 16 -3.65 20.49 -2.53
C ALA A 16 -3.75 19.65 -1.23
N GLY A 17 -3.02 18.53 -1.12
CA GLY A 17 -3.02 17.66 0.05
C GLY A 17 -2.30 18.24 1.29
N SER A 18 -1.33 19.13 1.11
CA SER A 18 -0.54 19.70 2.22
C SER A 18 -1.38 20.54 3.18
N LEU A 19 -2.37 21.28 2.66
CA LEU A 19 -3.28 22.12 3.46
C LEU A 19 -4.30 21.29 4.25
N ARG A 20 -4.78 20.18 3.70
CA ARG A 20 -5.65 19.23 4.43
C ARG A 20 -4.91 18.60 5.60
N PHE A 21 -3.66 18.18 5.37
CA PHE A 21 -2.81 17.60 6.40
C PHE A 21 -2.56 18.58 7.56
N LEU A 22 -2.20 19.84 7.26
CA LEU A 22 -2.04 20.88 8.29
C LEU A 22 -3.33 21.08 9.11
N LYS A 23 -4.49 21.09 8.46
CA LYS A 23 -5.79 21.21 9.15
C LYS A 23 -6.08 20.01 10.06
N ASP A 24 -5.76 18.79 9.63
CA ASP A 24 -5.96 17.58 10.43
C ASP A 24 -5.01 17.55 11.65
N MET A 25 -3.75 17.98 11.48
CA MET A 25 -2.76 18.06 12.56
C MET A 25 -3.09 19.12 13.63
N MET A 26 -3.77 20.21 13.26
CA MET A 26 -4.19 21.25 14.20
C MET A 26 -5.36 20.85 15.11
N ILE A 27 -6.16 19.86 14.71
CA ILE A 27 -7.37 19.45 15.46
C ILE A 27 -7.01 18.38 16.52
N ARG A 28 -5.88 17.70 16.38
CA ARG A 28 -5.49 16.59 17.24
C ARG A 28 -4.75 17.07 18.49
N PRO A 29 -5.09 16.58 19.70
CA PRO A 29 -4.39 16.94 20.92
C PRO A 29 -2.97 16.37 20.90
N VAL A 30 -1.98 17.18 21.29
CA VAL A 30 -0.58 16.77 21.35
C VAL A 30 0.16 17.39 22.54
N ARG A 31 1.12 16.66 23.11
CA ARG A 31 2.18 17.16 23.99
C ARG A 31 3.52 16.72 23.45
N GLN A 32 4.37 17.67 23.11
CA GLN A 32 5.72 17.42 22.60
C GLN A 32 6.77 17.87 23.63
N ALA A 33 7.88 17.15 23.68
CA ALA A 33 9.05 17.51 24.45
C ALA A 33 10.23 17.77 23.52
N LEU A 34 11.08 18.72 23.91
CA LEU A 34 12.32 19.04 23.25
C LEU A 34 13.39 19.23 24.34
N THR A 35 14.53 18.57 24.18
CA THR A 35 15.66 18.62 25.10
C THR A 35 16.94 19.03 24.37
N ALA A 36 17.84 19.73 25.07
CA ALA A 36 19.10 20.22 24.52
C ALA A 36 20.16 19.11 24.32
N GLY A 37 19.98 17.97 24.98
CA GLY A 37 20.87 16.81 24.95
C GLY A 37 20.16 15.55 25.46
N LYS A 38 20.85 14.42 25.42
CA LYS A 38 20.40 13.13 25.98
C LYS A 38 20.70 13.03 27.48
N GLN A 39 20.16 11.99 28.13
CA GLN A 39 20.26 11.77 29.57
C GLN A 39 21.71 11.63 30.08
N ASP A 40 22.64 11.26 29.21
CA ASP A 40 24.03 10.94 29.47
C ASP A 40 25.04 11.94 28.87
N GLU A 41 24.57 13.07 28.33
CA GLU A 41 25.40 14.07 27.66
C GLU A 41 25.42 15.41 28.40
N PRO A 42 26.59 16.05 28.61
CA PRO A 42 26.64 17.43 29.06
C PRO A 42 26.18 18.37 27.95
N VAL A 43 25.35 19.35 28.30
CA VAL A 43 24.86 20.38 27.37
C VAL A 43 25.68 21.66 27.53
N ALA A 44 25.94 22.34 26.42
CA ALA A 44 26.68 23.59 26.43
C ALA A 44 25.82 24.74 26.98
N ASP A 45 26.33 25.51 27.93
CA ASP A 45 25.64 26.68 28.50
C ASP A 45 26.01 28.02 27.80
N GLY A 46 26.87 27.97 26.78
CA GLY A 46 27.32 29.14 26.01
C GLY A 46 27.98 28.74 24.69
N GLY A 47 28.47 29.73 23.96
CA GLY A 47 29.14 29.50 22.66
C GLY A 47 28.20 29.20 21.51
N GLY A 48 26.91 29.50 21.65
CA GLY A 48 25.93 29.37 20.57
C GLY A 48 26.06 30.47 19.51
N PRO A 49 25.28 30.34 18.41
CA PRO A 49 25.29 31.31 17.30
C PRO A 49 24.86 32.71 17.72
N ARG A 50 24.17 32.84 18.87
CA ARG A 50 23.76 34.11 19.48
C ARG A 50 24.56 34.41 20.73
N ALA A 51 25.03 35.65 20.86
CA ALA A 51 25.72 36.12 22.05
C ALA A 51 24.83 35.94 23.31
N GLY A 52 25.39 35.33 24.35
CA GLY A 52 24.69 35.10 25.62
C GLY A 52 23.75 33.88 25.64
N HIS A 53 23.70 33.07 24.58
CA HIS A 53 22.89 31.86 24.52
C HIS A 53 23.73 30.60 24.33
N SER A 54 23.21 29.47 24.84
CA SER A 54 23.75 28.15 24.52
C SER A 54 23.60 27.81 23.04
N ILE A 55 24.37 26.85 22.54
CA ILE A 55 24.27 26.35 21.16
C ILE A 55 22.82 25.93 20.83
N PHE A 56 22.19 25.17 21.72
CA PHE A 56 20.80 24.77 21.55
C PHE A 56 19.83 25.96 21.55
N THR A 57 19.94 26.86 22.54
CA THR A 57 19.02 28.00 22.66
C THR A 57 19.19 28.99 21.50
N GLY A 58 20.42 29.22 21.04
CA GLY A 58 20.71 30.10 19.92
C GLY A 58 20.01 29.63 18.64
N HIS A 59 20.22 28.36 18.27
CA HIS A 59 19.59 27.76 17.09
C HIS A 59 18.06 27.63 17.24
N LEU A 60 17.54 27.40 18.45
CA LEU A 60 16.09 27.41 18.71
C LEU A 60 15.47 28.78 18.43
N LEU A 61 16.12 29.85 18.87
CA LEU A 61 15.67 31.22 18.61
C LEU A 61 15.78 31.58 17.13
N ASP A 62 16.87 31.20 16.45
CA ASP A 62 17.02 31.38 15.00
C ASP A 62 15.92 30.66 14.22
N GLY A 63 15.55 29.46 14.65
CA GLY A 63 14.44 28.70 14.07
C GLY A 63 13.09 29.40 14.24
N LEU A 64 12.78 29.87 15.45
CA LEU A 64 11.54 30.59 15.78
C LEU A 64 11.41 31.92 15.03
N GLU A 65 12.53 32.62 14.80
CA GLU A 65 12.54 33.92 14.11
C GLU A 65 12.47 33.81 12.58
N GLY A 66 12.51 32.59 12.04
CA GLY A 66 12.27 32.36 10.61
C GLY A 66 13.15 31.29 9.98
N GLY A 67 14.24 30.87 10.63
CA GLY A 67 15.16 29.88 10.09
C GLY A 67 14.51 28.51 9.85
N ALA A 68 13.44 28.20 10.59
CA ALA A 68 12.69 26.95 10.46
C ALA A 68 11.36 27.10 9.72
N LYS A 69 11.04 28.29 9.17
CA LYS A 69 9.80 28.48 8.40
C LYS A 69 9.87 27.71 7.08
N ALA A 70 8.79 27.00 6.76
CA ALA A 70 8.63 26.38 5.45
C ALA A 70 8.48 27.45 4.35
N LEU A 71 8.63 27.06 3.09
CA LEU A 71 8.52 27.95 1.92
C LEU A 71 7.19 28.72 1.85
N GLU A 72 6.12 28.16 2.44
CA GLU A 72 4.79 28.78 2.52
C GLU A 72 4.59 29.68 3.76
N GLY A 73 5.65 29.89 4.55
CA GLY A 73 5.65 30.75 5.73
C GLY A 73 5.10 30.10 7.01
N HIS A 74 4.63 28.85 6.96
CA HIS A 74 4.18 28.14 8.16
C HIS A 74 5.35 27.60 8.99
N LEU A 75 5.14 27.52 10.31
CA LEU A 75 6.10 27.02 11.28
C LEU A 75 5.39 26.04 12.23
N THR A 76 5.84 24.78 12.27
CA THR A 76 5.35 23.77 13.22
C THR A 76 6.43 23.37 14.21
N ALA A 77 6.06 22.77 15.34
CA ALA A 77 7.00 22.25 16.32
C ALA A 77 7.87 21.15 15.73
N SER A 78 7.32 20.22 14.95
CA SER A 78 8.15 19.20 14.29
C SER A 78 9.15 19.81 13.30
N GLY A 79 8.74 20.83 12.53
CA GLY A 79 9.63 21.56 11.63
C GLY A 79 10.74 22.32 12.37
N LEU A 80 10.36 23.03 13.44
CA LEU A 80 11.30 23.72 14.32
C LEU A 80 12.30 22.76 14.96
N MET A 81 11.84 21.61 15.44
CA MET A 81 12.68 20.60 16.09
C MET A 81 13.65 19.97 15.10
N SER A 82 13.20 19.66 13.88
CA SER A 82 14.08 19.18 12.81
C SER A 82 15.18 20.20 12.45
N TYR A 83 14.82 21.48 12.35
CA TYR A 83 15.78 22.55 12.13
C TYR A 83 16.82 22.61 13.25
N VAL A 84 16.38 22.67 14.51
CA VAL A 84 17.29 22.75 15.68
C VAL A 84 18.19 21.52 15.76
N TYR A 85 17.65 20.33 15.55
CA TYR A 85 18.42 19.09 15.53
C TYR A 85 19.52 19.15 14.47
N LYS A 86 19.19 19.58 13.26
CA LYS A 86 20.16 19.72 12.16
C LYS A 86 21.23 20.75 12.49
N GLN A 87 20.85 21.94 12.94
CA GLN A 87 21.83 23.00 13.22
C GLN A 87 22.77 22.62 14.36
N VAL A 88 22.23 22.14 15.49
CA VAL A 88 23.04 21.77 16.66
C VAL A 88 23.92 20.54 16.37
N SER A 89 23.47 19.57 15.58
CA SER A 89 24.31 18.41 15.20
C SER A 89 25.40 18.75 14.18
N SER A 90 25.21 19.81 13.38
CA SER A 90 26.19 20.27 12.39
C SER A 90 27.12 21.40 12.87
N ASP A 91 26.87 21.93 14.07
CA ASP A 91 27.67 23.01 14.66
C ASP A 91 29.04 22.49 15.14
N ILE A 92 30.12 23.13 14.68
CA ILE A 92 31.50 22.72 14.96
C ILE A 92 31.86 22.75 16.45
N HIS A 93 31.13 23.54 17.25
CA HIS A 93 31.35 23.66 18.68
C HIS A 93 30.40 22.77 19.51
N SER A 94 29.54 21.99 18.85
CA SER A 94 28.57 21.13 19.51
C SER A 94 29.14 19.75 19.83
N ILE A 95 28.86 19.31 21.06
CA ILE A 95 29.09 17.93 21.54
C ILE A 95 27.80 17.30 22.07
N GLN A 96 26.65 17.94 21.82
CA GLN A 96 25.34 17.56 22.35
C GLN A 96 24.42 17.14 21.22
N THR A 97 23.57 16.13 21.48
CA THR A 97 22.56 15.69 20.53
C THR A 97 21.17 16.05 21.06
N PRO A 98 20.51 17.10 20.55
CA PRO A 98 19.14 17.42 20.95
C PRO A 98 18.22 16.24 20.70
N HIS A 99 17.20 16.08 21.53
CA HIS A 99 16.20 15.05 21.35
C HIS A 99 14.81 15.66 21.42
N TYR A 100 13.91 15.16 20.57
CA TYR A 100 12.53 15.60 20.57
C TYR A 100 11.61 14.44 20.31
N GLY A 101 10.38 14.57 20.78
CA GLY A 101 9.38 13.53 20.61
C GLY A 101 8.05 13.88 21.26
N PHE A 102 7.13 12.93 21.18
CA PHE A 102 5.78 13.05 21.71
C PHE A 102 5.73 12.48 23.12
N LEU A 103 5.23 13.26 24.06
CA LEU A 103 4.85 12.79 25.39
C LEU A 103 3.45 12.16 25.36
N SER A 104 2.55 12.66 24.51
CA SER A 104 1.21 12.10 24.29
C SER A 104 0.56 12.72 23.04
N GLY A 105 -0.32 11.96 22.38
CA GLY A 105 -1.10 12.46 21.24
C GLY A 105 -0.37 12.33 19.90
N ASP A 106 -1.04 12.73 18.83
CA ASP A 106 -0.66 12.48 17.43
C ASP A 106 -0.89 13.70 16.50
N GLY A 107 -1.09 14.89 17.09
CA GLY A 107 -1.11 16.17 16.36
C GLY A 107 0.27 16.83 16.26
N ASP A 108 0.33 18.08 15.81
CA ASP A 108 1.54 18.91 15.83
C ASP A 108 1.20 20.33 16.31
N PHE A 109 2.11 20.98 17.02
CA PHE A 109 1.91 22.36 17.44
C PHE A 109 2.29 23.31 16.30
N VAL A 110 1.41 24.24 15.95
CA VAL A 110 1.62 25.19 14.84
C VAL A 110 1.83 26.60 15.41
N PHE A 111 3.02 27.16 15.19
CA PHE A 111 3.40 28.50 15.63
C PHE A 111 2.94 29.59 14.66
N ASP A 112 2.99 29.31 13.36
CA ASP A 112 2.61 30.25 12.30
C ASP A 112 2.00 29.47 11.11
N ALA A 113 0.93 29.99 10.51
CA ALA A 113 0.25 29.37 9.38
C ALA A 113 -0.53 30.40 8.55
N PRO A 114 0.17 31.27 7.79
CA PRO A 114 -0.45 32.39 7.08
C PRO A 114 -1.46 31.93 6.01
N ALA A 115 -1.23 30.79 5.36
CA ALA A 115 -2.13 30.24 4.33
C ALA A 115 -3.54 29.90 4.85
N LEU A 116 -3.69 29.56 6.14
CA LEU A 116 -4.99 29.28 6.76
C LEU A 116 -5.75 30.58 7.10
N GLN A 117 -5.03 31.65 7.44
CA GLN A 117 -5.62 32.97 7.70
C GLN A 117 -6.21 33.59 6.42
N THR A 118 -5.60 33.32 5.25
CA THR A 118 -6.13 33.76 3.95
C THR A 118 -7.40 33.01 3.54
N LEU A 119 -7.58 31.78 4.05
CA LEU A 119 -8.75 30.93 3.77
C LEU A 119 -9.96 31.34 4.62
N GLU A 120 -9.78 31.66 5.91
CA GLU A 120 -10.88 32.13 6.77
C GLU A 120 -11.52 33.43 6.26
N ASN A 121 -10.75 34.30 5.60
CA ASN A 121 -11.25 35.57 5.04
C ASN A 121 -12.04 35.42 3.73
N ASN A 122 -12.02 34.25 3.08
CA ASN A 122 -12.67 34.01 1.78
C ASN A 122 -13.84 33.01 1.84
N ILE A 123 -14.31 32.63 3.03
CA ILE A 123 -15.48 31.75 3.18
C ILE A 123 -16.76 32.57 3.05
N THR A 124 -17.12 32.92 1.82
CA THR A 124 -18.53 33.06 1.43
C THR A 124 -18.77 32.26 0.16
N ALA A 125 -19.58 31.21 0.31
CA ALA A 125 -20.02 30.25 -0.70
C ALA A 125 -19.00 29.16 -1.13
N GLU A 126 -19.33 27.92 -0.78
CA GLU A 126 -18.78 26.68 -1.31
C GLU A 126 -19.02 26.59 -2.83
N GLN A 127 -18.00 26.87 -3.64
CA GLN A 127 -17.94 26.42 -5.03
C GLN A 127 -16.51 26.00 -5.38
N ASP A 128 -16.34 24.69 -5.61
CA ASP A 128 -15.14 24.08 -6.16
C ASP A 128 -14.81 24.70 -7.52
N THR A 129 -13.74 25.48 -7.57
CA THR A 129 -13.19 26.00 -8.83
C THR A 129 -11.92 25.23 -9.16
N LEU A 130 -11.95 24.48 -10.27
CA LEU A 130 -10.81 23.77 -10.82
C LEU A 130 -9.75 24.75 -11.32
N ILE A 131 -8.52 24.64 -10.82
CA ILE A 131 -7.35 25.36 -11.32
C ILE A 131 -6.48 24.38 -12.10
N THR A 132 -6.35 24.61 -13.41
CA THR A 132 -5.42 23.94 -14.32
C THR A 132 -3.99 24.44 -14.06
N ILE A 133 -3.02 23.55 -13.84
CA ILE A 133 -1.61 23.93 -13.70
C ILE A 133 -0.82 23.45 -14.92
N ALA A 134 -0.05 24.39 -15.47
CA ALA A 134 0.87 24.21 -16.58
C ALA A 134 2.10 23.39 -16.17
N SER A 135 2.50 22.50 -17.06
CA SER A 135 3.67 21.62 -16.96
C SER A 135 4.98 22.42 -16.99
N LEU A 136 5.87 22.29 -15.98
CA LEU A 136 7.25 22.78 -16.03
C LEU A 136 8.24 21.92 -15.20
N GLU A 137 9.11 21.25 -15.95
CA GLU A 137 10.53 20.87 -15.75
C GLU A 137 10.98 19.97 -14.58
N ILE A 138 11.48 18.79 -14.97
CA ILE A 138 12.15 17.76 -14.14
C ILE A 138 13.62 18.17 -13.93
N PRO A 139 14.11 18.35 -12.69
CA PRO A 139 15.54 18.47 -12.42
C PRO A 139 16.22 17.09 -12.43
N GLU A 140 17.29 16.95 -13.21
CA GLU A 140 18.17 15.77 -13.18
C GLU A 140 19.12 15.76 -11.95
N GLU A 141 19.18 14.57 -11.36
CA GLU A 141 20.25 13.86 -10.63
C GLU A 141 20.86 14.36 -9.30
N LYS A 142 20.89 13.45 -8.30
CA LYS A 142 22.14 12.92 -7.72
C LYS A 142 21.96 11.65 -6.85
N GLU A 143 22.75 10.63 -7.20
CA GLU A 143 23.17 9.42 -6.44
C GLU A 143 22.09 8.57 -5.74
N ILE A 144 21.51 7.65 -6.51
CA ILE A 144 20.74 6.51 -6.01
C ILE A 144 21.71 5.51 -5.37
N ALA A 145 21.74 5.44 -4.04
CA ALA A 145 22.09 4.18 -3.37
C ALA A 145 21.12 3.11 -3.88
N SER A 146 21.64 2.00 -4.42
CA SER A 146 20.92 1.10 -5.33
C SER A 146 19.70 0.41 -4.70
N ASP A 147 18.54 1.08 -4.70
CA ASP A 147 17.25 0.49 -4.35
C ASP A 147 16.90 -0.63 -5.34
N SER A 148 16.45 -1.79 -4.84
CA SER A 148 16.10 -2.96 -5.66
C SER A 148 15.06 -2.63 -6.73
N PHE A 149 14.14 -1.71 -6.42
CA PHE A 149 13.13 -1.22 -7.37
C PHE A 149 13.75 -0.45 -8.54
N SER A 150 14.75 0.41 -8.28
CA SER A 150 15.46 1.17 -9.31
C SER A 150 16.31 0.26 -10.20
N ILE A 151 16.96 -0.75 -9.60
CA ILE A 151 17.70 -1.79 -10.34
C ILE A 151 16.75 -2.56 -11.27
N ALA A 152 15.56 -2.94 -10.78
CA ALA A 152 14.59 -3.66 -11.59
C ALA A 152 14.11 -2.86 -12.80
N LYS A 153 13.85 -1.55 -12.64
CA LYS A 153 13.52 -0.65 -13.76
C LYS A 153 14.66 -0.60 -14.80
N GLN A 154 15.91 -0.52 -14.34
CA GLN A 154 17.07 -0.56 -15.23
C GLN A 154 17.12 -1.88 -16.01
N PHE A 155 16.94 -3.02 -15.35
CA PHE A 155 16.97 -4.32 -16.03
C PHE A 155 15.78 -4.54 -16.98
N LEU A 156 14.60 -4.00 -16.66
CA LEU A 156 13.44 -4.05 -17.57
C LEU A 156 13.65 -3.19 -18.82
N SER A 157 14.42 -2.10 -18.72
CA SER A 157 14.70 -1.22 -19.86
C SER A 157 15.72 -1.81 -20.85
N ASP A 158 16.57 -2.74 -20.40
CA ASP A 158 17.58 -3.39 -21.23
C ASP A 158 17.21 -4.85 -21.56
N PRO A 159 16.91 -5.18 -22.83
CA PRO A 159 16.60 -6.56 -23.25
C PRO A 159 17.65 -7.61 -22.86
N LYS A 160 18.92 -7.21 -22.70
CA LYS A 160 20.01 -8.13 -22.33
C LYS A 160 20.03 -8.44 -20.83
N SER A 161 19.34 -7.65 -20.02
CA SER A 161 19.33 -7.76 -18.56
C SER A 161 18.26 -8.73 -18.01
N THR A 162 17.65 -9.55 -18.87
CA THR A 162 16.60 -10.52 -18.49
C THR A 162 17.09 -11.53 -17.43
N ILE A 163 18.35 -11.97 -17.53
CA ILE A 163 18.92 -12.93 -16.58
C ILE A 163 19.16 -12.25 -15.22
N GLN A 164 19.70 -11.04 -15.21
CA GLN A 164 19.93 -10.26 -13.99
C GLN A 164 18.61 -9.94 -13.27
N LEU A 165 17.56 -9.60 -14.02
CA LEU A 165 16.22 -9.42 -13.46
C LEU A 165 15.70 -10.72 -12.84
N HIS A 166 15.83 -11.85 -13.54
CA HIS A 166 15.44 -13.15 -13.00
C HIS A 166 16.20 -13.47 -11.69
N ASP A 167 17.50 -13.25 -11.64
CA ASP A 167 18.31 -13.55 -10.46
C ASP A 167 17.98 -12.65 -9.26
N LEU A 168 17.69 -11.36 -9.51
CA LEU A 168 17.18 -10.42 -8.50
C LEU A 168 15.85 -10.89 -7.92
N ILE A 169 14.89 -11.27 -8.78
CA ILE A 169 13.59 -11.78 -8.34
C ILE A 169 13.75 -13.08 -7.55
N VAL A 170 14.57 -14.02 -8.03
CA VAL A 170 14.82 -15.29 -7.35
C VAL A 170 15.47 -15.08 -5.98
N HIS A 171 16.37 -14.12 -5.83
CA HIS A 171 16.94 -13.75 -4.54
C HIS A 171 15.85 -13.38 -3.53
N HIS A 172 14.95 -12.47 -3.92
CA HIS A 172 13.87 -12.00 -3.05
C HIS A 172 12.78 -13.04 -2.81
N VAL A 173 12.48 -13.90 -3.80
CA VAL A 173 11.61 -15.08 -3.60
C VAL A 173 12.18 -16.00 -2.51
N ARG A 174 13.49 -16.29 -2.53
CA ARG A 174 14.13 -17.12 -1.49
C ARG A 174 14.05 -16.46 -0.12
N LYS A 175 14.26 -15.14 -0.05
CA LYS A 175 14.13 -14.37 1.20
C LYS A 175 12.72 -14.52 1.79
N VAL A 176 11.68 -14.31 0.99
CA VAL A 176 10.29 -14.50 1.41
C VAL A 176 10.05 -15.92 1.92
N ILE A 177 10.45 -16.96 1.19
CA ILE A 177 10.26 -18.36 1.60
C ILE A 177 10.91 -18.65 2.96
N ILE A 178 12.13 -18.13 3.20
CA ILE A 178 12.84 -18.33 4.47
C ILE A 178 12.17 -17.55 5.61
N GLU A 179 11.76 -16.31 5.34
CA GLU A 179 11.18 -15.44 6.35
C GLU A 179 9.77 -15.86 6.72
N THR A 180 9.03 -16.50 5.82
CA THR A 180 7.66 -17.02 6.03
C THR A 180 7.62 -18.54 6.27
N ALA A 181 8.75 -19.16 6.57
CA ALA A 181 8.84 -20.60 6.78
C ALA A 181 8.02 -21.07 8.01
N GLN A 182 7.63 -22.35 8.00
CA GLN A 182 6.74 -22.93 9.02
C GLN A 182 7.33 -22.86 10.44
N GLU A 183 8.66 -22.89 10.58
CA GLU A 183 9.34 -22.76 11.87
C GLU A 183 9.10 -21.39 12.52
N ARG A 184 8.91 -20.35 11.70
CA ARG A 184 8.56 -18.99 12.16
C ARG A 184 7.05 -18.79 12.27
N PHE A 185 6.27 -19.59 11.54
CA PHE A 185 4.80 -19.53 11.48
C PHE A 185 4.17 -20.88 11.84
N PRO A 186 4.32 -21.38 13.07
CA PRO A 186 3.72 -22.63 13.49
C PRO A 186 2.19 -22.55 13.43
N VAL A 187 1.56 -23.57 12.86
CA VAL A 187 0.10 -23.66 12.68
C VAL A 187 -0.57 -24.59 13.70
N GLU A 188 0.21 -25.49 14.30
CA GLU A 188 -0.21 -26.40 15.36
C GLU A 188 0.32 -25.92 16.72
N GLY A 189 -0.43 -26.19 17.80
CA GLY A 189 -0.02 -25.85 19.16
C GLY A 189 -0.08 -24.36 19.51
N VAL A 190 -0.58 -23.51 18.60
CA VAL A 190 -0.71 -22.06 18.83
C VAL A 190 -2.18 -21.65 18.84
N SER A 191 -2.66 -21.18 19.99
CA SER A 191 -4.00 -20.60 20.12
C SER A 191 -4.11 -19.27 19.39
N PHE A 192 -5.31 -18.95 18.90
CA PHE A 192 -5.57 -17.65 18.30
C PHE A 192 -5.60 -16.55 19.37
N THR A 193 -4.81 -15.49 19.18
CA THR A 193 -4.94 -14.21 19.87
C THR A 193 -4.77 -13.07 18.86
N VAL A 194 -5.36 -11.91 19.15
CA VAL A 194 -5.27 -10.73 18.27
C VAL A 194 -3.82 -10.24 18.17
N GLU A 195 -3.07 -10.35 19.26
CA GLU A 195 -1.66 -9.93 19.32
C GLU A 195 -0.78 -10.81 18.43
N GLU A 196 -0.94 -12.13 18.48
CA GLU A 196 -0.18 -13.05 17.63
C GLU A 196 -0.61 -12.94 16.17
N PHE A 197 -1.91 -12.73 15.91
CA PHE A 197 -2.40 -12.47 14.56
C PHE A 197 -1.78 -11.20 13.97
N THR A 198 -1.81 -10.09 14.72
CA THR A 198 -1.22 -8.81 14.32
C THR A 198 0.29 -8.93 14.09
N ARG A 199 1.00 -9.62 15.00
CA ARG A 199 2.43 -9.90 14.85
C ARG A 199 2.74 -10.66 13.58
N ARG A 200 1.96 -11.70 13.24
CA ARG A 200 2.15 -12.48 12.02
C ARG A 200 1.88 -11.67 10.75
N LEU A 201 0.86 -10.81 10.76
CA LEU A 201 0.60 -9.87 9.66
C LEU A 201 1.82 -8.99 9.40
N GLN A 202 2.33 -8.29 10.43
CA GLN A 202 3.51 -7.44 10.33
C GLN A 202 4.74 -8.19 9.80
N LEU A 203 5.01 -9.40 10.30
CA LEU A 203 6.14 -10.20 9.84
C LEU A 203 6.01 -10.58 8.36
N CYS A 204 4.83 -10.94 7.89
CA CYS A 204 4.58 -11.21 6.47
C CYS A 204 4.68 -9.94 5.61
N GLU A 205 4.19 -8.82 6.13
CA GLU A 205 4.20 -7.51 5.46
C GLU A 205 5.63 -7.01 5.24
N ASP A 206 6.47 -7.08 6.27
CA ASP A 206 7.88 -6.71 6.22
C ASP A 206 8.66 -7.67 5.30
N ALA A 207 8.44 -8.98 5.43
CA ALA A 207 9.14 -9.99 4.63
C ALA A 207 8.88 -9.87 3.12
N THR A 208 7.69 -9.40 2.73
CA THR A 208 7.28 -9.31 1.33
C THR A 208 7.57 -7.96 0.69
N GLN A 209 7.96 -6.92 1.43
CA GLN A 209 8.09 -5.55 0.94
C GLN A 209 8.92 -5.46 -0.37
N ASP A 210 10.16 -5.95 -0.36
CA ASP A 210 11.03 -5.88 -1.55
C ASP A 210 10.42 -6.63 -2.75
N LEU A 211 9.89 -7.83 -2.52
CA LEU A 211 9.33 -8.64 -3.61
C LEU A 211 8.02 -8.06 -4.15
N ARG A 212 7.19 -7.41 -3.31
CA ARG A 212 5.97 -6.71 -3.76
C ARG A 212 6.33 -5.60 -4.75
N ARG A 213 7.26 -4.73 -4.37
CA ARG A 213 7.73 -3.62 -5.21
C ARG A 213 8.30 -4.13 -6.54
N LEU A 214 9.12 -5.18 -6.48
CA LEU A 214 9.69 -5.80 -7.67
C LEU A 214 8.64 -6.44 -8.60
N LEU A 215 7.69 -7.19 -8.05
CA LEU A 215 6.63 -7.79 -8.87
C LEU A 215 5.64 -6.75 -9.40
N ALA A 216 5.36 -5.68 -8.65
CA ALA A 216 4.60 -4.52 -9.15
C ALA A 216 5.32 -3.87 -10.35
N CYS A 217 6.63 -3.65 -10.25
CA CYS A 217 7.47 -3.13 -11.34
C CYS A 217 7.40 -4.03 -12.59
N VAL A 218 7.60 -5.34 -12.44
CA VAL A 218 7.52 -6.30 -13.55
C VAL A 218 6.10 -6.37 -14.12
N ALA A 219 5.07 -6.32 -13.28
CA ALA A 219 3.69 -6.36 -13.76
C ALA A 219 3.28 -5.08 -14.51
N TYR A 220 3.81 -3.92 -14.11
CA TYR A 220 3.56 -2.64 -14.75
C TYR A 220 4.30 -2.49 -16.08
N TRP A 221 5.61 -2.73 -16.13
CA TRP A 221 6.44 -2.47 -17.33
C TRP A 221 6.84 -3.73 -18.11
N GLY A 222 6.70 -4.91 -17.51
CA GLY A 222 7.12 -6.16 -18.13
C GLY A 222 6.32 -6.51 -19.37
N THR A 223 7.03 -6.85 -20.44
CA THR A 223 6.49 -7.45 -21.67
C THR A 223 6.29 -8.96 -21.55
N GLU A 224 5.75 -9.61 -22.59
CA GLU A 224 5.55 -11.06 -22.69
C GLU A 224 6.80 -11.88 -22.28
N LYS A 225 8.01 -11.38 -22.57
CA LYS A 225 9.28 -12.02 -22.19
C LYS A 225 9.49 -12.15 -20.69
N HIS A 226 8.89 -11.27 -19.90
CA HIS A 226 9.02 -11.22 -18.45
C HIS A 226 7.90 -11.96 -17.72
N LEU A 227 6.82 -12.32 -18.43
CA LEU A 227 5.70 -13.07 -17.85
C LEU A 227 6.13 -14.39 -17.18
N PRO A 228 7.10 -15.17 -17.72
CA PRO A 228 7.63 -16.34 -17.02
C PRO A 228 8.29 -16.01 -15.67
N ILE A 229 8.90 -14.82 -15.51
CA ILE A 229 9.52 -14.39 -14.24
C ILE A 229 8.42 -14.10 -13.22
N LEU A 230 7.41 -13.33 -13.60
CA LEU A 230 6.27 -12.97 -12.75
C LEU A 230 5.53 -14.23 -12.25
N THR A 231 5.15 -15.11 -13.17
CA THR A 231 4.40 -16.34 -12.84
C THR A 231 5.21 -17.31 -11.99
N LYS A 232 6.48 -17.54 -12.34
CA LYS A 232 7.36 -18.44 -11.59
C LYS A 232 7.65 -17.93 -10.18
N ALA A 233 7.79 -16.61 -9.98
CA ALA A 233 7.98 -16.05 -8.66
C ALA A 233 6.83 -16.42 -7.72
N ILE A 234 5.59 -16.27 -8.18
CA ILE A 234 4.40 -16.65 -7.41
C ILE A 234 4.35 -18.16 -7.15
N SER A 235 4.54 -18.99 -8.18
CA SER A 235 4.57 -20.45 -8.01
C SER A 235 5.58 -20.87 -6.93
N ARG A 236 6.80 -20.32 -6.97
CA ARG A 236 7.86 -20.66 -6.02
C ARG A 236 7.57 -20.21 -4.60
N VAL A 237 6.98 -19.03 -4.40
CA VAL A 237 6.57 -18.60 -3.06
C VAL A 237 5.53 -19.57 -2.49
N THR A 238 4.68 -20.18 -3.31
CA THR A 238 3.68 -21.16 -2.85
C THR A 238 4.17 -22.60 -2.68
N ASP A 239 5.32 -22.99 -3.24
CA ASP A 239 5.79 -24.40 -3.26
C ASP A 239 5.94 -25.04 -1.87
N HIS A 240 6.21 -24.23 -0.85
CA HIS A 240 6.41 -24.70 0.53
C HIS A 240 5.09 -24.79 1.32
N LEU A 241 3.98 -24.32 0.74
CA LEU A 241 2.66 -24.37 1.36
C LEU A 241 2.08 -25.78 1.21
N LYS A 242 1.77 -26.41 2.35
CA LYS A 242 1.22 -27.77 2.43
C LYS A 242 0.03 -27.77 3.37
N SER A 243 -0.86 -28.75 3.20
CA SER A 243 -1.90 -29.00 4.20
C SER A 243 -1.24 -29.39 5.51
N GLU A 244 -1.58 -28.68 6.57
CA GLU A 244 -1.12 -28.98 7.92
C GLU A 244 -2.32 -29.11 8.87
N SER A 245 -2.16 -29.92 9.92
CA SER A 245 -3.09 -29.91 11.05
C SER A 245 -2.96 -28.58 11.81
N GLY A 246 -4.08 -28.03 12.28
CA GLY A 246 -4.05 -26.77 13.02
C GLY A 246 -5.31 -25.94 12.85
N LEU A 247 -5.27 -24.72 13.38
CA LEU A 247 -6.37 -23.78 13.20
C LEU A 247 -6.45 -23.32 11.74
N VAL A 248 -7.66 -23.35 11.18
CA VAL A 248 -7.93 -22.94 9.78
C VAL A 248 -7.34 -21.57 9.48
N ILE A 249 -7.51 -20.61 10.39
CA ILE A 249 -6.96 -19.25 10.23
C ILE A 249 -5.42 -19.25 10.10
N TRP A 250 -4.70 -20.09 10.83
CA TRP A 250 -3.25 -20.15 10.71
C TRP A 250 -2.80 -20.80 9.40
N ASN A 251 -3.53 -21.82 8.94
CA ASN A 251 -3.28 -22.41 7.63
C ASN A 251 -3.53 -21.39 6.50
N SER A 252 -4.66 -20.70 6.53
CA SER A 252 -4.98 -19.70 5.50
C SER A 252 -4.10 -18.46 5.57
N LEU A 253 -3.64 -18.05 6.75
CA LEU A 253 -2.70 -16.93 6.90
C LEU A 253 -1.34 -17.20 6.23
N ARG A 254 -0.95 -18.46 6.01
CA ARG A 254 0.27 -18.79 5.23
C ARG A 254 0.19 -18.31 3.78
N TRP A 255 -1.01 -18.08 3.25
CA TRP A 255 -1.21 -17.50 1.92
C TRP A 255 -1.20 -15.97 1.90
N TYR A 256 -1.19 -15.32 3.06
CA TYR A 256 -1.19 -13.86 3.16
C TYR A 256 0.00 -13.20 2.41
N PRO A 257 1.24 -13.71 2.48
CA PRO A 257 2.33 -13.23 1.62
C PRO A 257 1.97 -13.25 0.13
N THR A 258 1.41 -14.35 -0.36
CA THR A 258 1.01 -14.49 -1.77
C THR A 258 -0.16 -13.57 -2.13
N ILE A 259 -1.11 -13.35 -1.21
CA ILE A 259 -2.20 -12.38 -1.39
C ILE A 259 -1.61 -10.98 -1.55
N LEU A 260 -0.69 -10.55 -0.68
CA LEU A 260 -0.05 -9.24 -0.78
C LEU A 260 0.70 -9.04 -2.10
N LEU A 261 1.50 -10.04 -2.52
CA LEU A 261 2.21 -10.03 -3.79
C LEU A 261 1.24 -9.92 -4.99
N SER A 262 0.11 -10.65 -4.91
CA SER A 262 -0.91 -10.66 -5.96
C SER A 262 -1.64 -9.33 -6.08
N TYR A 263 -1.98 -8.70 -4.94
CA TYR A 263 -2.60 -7.37 -4.94
C TYR A 263 -1.65 -6.32 -5.50
N ALA A 264 -0.39 -6.27 -5.05
CA ALA A 264 0.59 -5.30 -5.55
C ALA A 264 0.83 -5.45 -7.06
N ALA A 265 1.14 -6.67 -7.52
CA ALA A 265 1.36 -6.94 -8.95
C ALA A 265 0.10 -6.73 -9.79
N GLY A 266 -1.07 -7.12 -9.29
CA GLY A 266 -2.32 -7.01 -10.03
C GLY A 266 -2.81 -5.57 -10.20
N ILE A 267 -2.71 -4.76 -9.14
CA ILE A 267 -3.02 -3.32 -9.20
C ILE A 267 -2.07 -2.63 -10.18
N ALA A 268 -0.77 -2.95 -10.12
CA ALA A 268 0.24 -2.41 -11.02
C ALA A 268 -0.03 -2.79 -12.49
N ALA A 269 -0.39 -4.04 -12.77
CA ALA A 269 -0.76 -4.48 -14.12
C ALA A 269 -1.97 -3.71 -14.67
N LEU A 270 -3.01 -3.52 -13.84
CA LEU A 270 -4.20 -2.76 -14.23
C LEU A 270 -3.89 -1.29 -14.49
N ALA A 271 -3.07 -0.67 -13.64
CA ALA A 271 -2.70 0.73 -13.77
C ALA A 271 -2.03 1.06 -15.12
N ASN A 272 -1.34 0.10 -15.73
CA ASN A 272 -0.73 0.25 -17.06
C ASN A 272 -1.44 -0.54 -18.18
N GLY A 273 -2.67 -1.03 -17.93
CA GLY A 273 -3.44 -1.79 -18.93
C GLY A 273 -2.80 -3.10 -19.40
N ARG A 274 -1.90 -3.69 -18.61
CA ARG A 274 -1.18 -4.94 -18.89
C ARG A 274 -2.03 -6.16 -18.52
N TYR A 275 -3.16 -6.33 -19.22
CA TYR A 275 -4.10 -7.42 -18.95
C TYR A 275 -3.51 -8.82 -19.19
N ASP A 276 -2.51 -8.92 -20.07
CA ASP A 276 -1.70 -10.12 -20.29
C ASP A 276 -0.89 -10.51 -19.04
N ASN A 277 -0.25 -9.53 -18.38
CA ASN A 277 0.46 -9.76 -17.13
C ASN A 277 -0.49 -10.17 -16.01
N LEU A 278 -1.65 -9.50 -15.91
CA LEU A 278 -2.68 -9.86 -14.93
C LEU A 278 -3.23 -11.27 -15.18
N GLN A 279 -3.46 -11.65 -16.44
CA GLN A 279 -3.94 -12.99 -16.78
C GLN A 279 -2.90 -14.05 -16.44
N GLY A 280 -1.63 -13.79 -16.75
CA GLY A 280 -0.54 -14.69 -16.40
C GLY A 280 -0.41 -14.85 -14.89
N LEU A 281 -0.52 -13.75 -14.13
CA LEU A 281 -0.55 -13.76 -12.67
C LEU A 281 -1.68 -14.66 -12.14
N PHE A 282 -2.92 -14.42 -12.54
CA PHE A 282 -4.08 -15.21 -12.09
C PHE A 282 -4.01 -16.68 -12.50
N SER A 283 -3.37 -16.98 -13.63
CA SER A 283 -3.21 -18.33 -14.17
C SER A 283 -1.94 -19.04 -13.71
N ALA A 284 -1.11 -18.40 -12.87
CA ALA A 284 0.11 -18.98 -12.33
C ALA A 284 -0.22 -20.30 -11.62
N SER A 285 0.57 -21.33 -11.92
CA SER A 285 0.38 -22.65 -11.33
C SER A 285 0.78 -22.60 -9.85
N VAL A 286 -0.09 -23.10 -8.97
CA VAL A 286 0.16 -23.17 -7.53
C VAL A 286 -0.09 -24.59 -7.05
N ALA A 287 0.66 -25.01 -6.02
CA ALA A 287 0.44 -26.31 -5.42
C ALA A 287 -0.92 -26.30 -4.70
N PRO A 288 -1.83 -27.27 -4.98
CA PRO A 288 -3.11 -27.33 -4.30
C PRO A 288 -2.88 -27.60 -2.80
N LEU A 289 -3.42 -26.74 -1.94
CA LEU A 289 -3.22 -26.87 -0.49
C LEU A 289 -4.02 -28.03 0.11
N ARG A 290 -5.13 -28.42 -0.53
CA ARG A 290 -6.03 -29.49 -0.08
C ARG A 290 -6.16 -30.52 -1.19
N ALA A 291 -6.19 -31.81 -0.85
CA ALA A 291 -6.45 -32.88 -1.83
C ALA A 291 -7.82 -32.74 -2.53
N SER A 292 -8.75 -31.98 -1.93
CA SER A 292 -10.06 -31.64 -2.49
C SER A 292 -10.10 -30.26 -3.18
N SER A 293 -9.03 -29.46 -3.11
CA SER A 293 -8.94 -28.22 -3.88
C SER A 293 -8.47 -28.57 -5.28
N ASP A 294 -9.42 -28.58 -6.19
CA ASP A 294 -9.20 -28.83 -7.62
C ASP A 294 -8.62 -27.60 -8.34
N TYR A 295 -8.22 -26.56 -7.60
CA TYR A 295 -7.78 -25.29 -8.16
C TYR A 295 -6.24 -25.22 -8.15
N ASP A 296 -5.65 -25.53 -9.31
CA ASP A 296 -4.20 -25.48 -9.56
C ASP A 296 -3.72 -24.09 -10.02
N ARG A 297 -4.60 -23.08 -9.95
CA ARG A 297 -4.36 -21.70 -10.40
C ARG A 297 -4.45 -20.70 -9.26
N LEU A 298 -3.62 -19.68 -9.33
CA LEU A 298 -3.49 -18.66 -8.29
C LEU A 298 -4.83 -18.01 -7.93
N ALA A 299 -5.57 -17.48 -8.90
CA ALA A 299 -6.79 -16.71 -8.62
C ALA A 299 -7.85 -17.48 -7.82
N PRO A 300 -8.25 -18.71 -8.20
CA PRO A 300 -9.17 -19.51 -7.38
C PRO A 300 -8.56 -19.95 -6.05
N ALA A 301 -7.25 -20.27 -6.00
CA ALA A 301 -6.58 -20.66 -4.75
C ALA A 301 -6.58 -19.52 -3.71
N ILE A 302 -6.17 -18.30 -4.09
CA ILE A 302 -6.26 -17.15 -3.18
C ILE A 302 -7.71 -16.80 -2.83
N GLY A 303 -8.66 -17.07 -3.73
CA GLY A 303 -10.09 -16.88 -3.47
C GLY A 303 -10.60 -17.78 -2.34
N ASP A 304 -10.23 -19.06 -2.33
CA ASP A 304 -10.57 -19.99 -1.26
C ASP A 304 -9.94 -19.58 0.08
N GLU A 305 -8.69 -19.13 0.06
CA GLU A 305 -7.99 -18.74 1.29
C GLU A 305 -8.49 -17.40 1.85
N ILE A 306 -8.86 -16.45 0.98
CA ILE A 306 -9.56 -15.23 1.39
C ILE A 306 -10.88 -15.57 2.09
N LEU A 307 -11.66 -16.53 1.56
CA LEU A 307 -12.92 -16.97 2.17
C LEU A 307 -12.70 -17.52 3.59
N ASP A 308 -11.70 -18.37 3.77
CA ASP A 308 -11.41 -18.98 5.06
C ASP A 308 -10.87 -17.95 6.08
N ILE A 309 -10.07 -16.99 5.62
CA ILE A 309 -9.69 -15.81 6.43
C ILE A 309 -10.92 -14.99 6.83
N GLU A 310 -11.84 -14.71 5.91
CA GLU A 310 -13.03 -13.92 6.18
C GLU A 310 -13.97 -14.62 7.17
N ARG A 311 -14.16 -15.93 7.04
CA ARG A 311 -14.97 -16.76 7.96
C ARG A 311 -14.45 -16.74 9.40
N SER A 312 -13.13 -16.62 9.58
CA SER A 312 -12.54 -16.53 10.91
C SER A 312 -12.87 -15.22 11.65
N ASN A 313 -13.32 -14.19 10.92
CA ASN A 313 -13.47 -12.81 11.41
C ASN A 313 -12.19 -12.23 12.06
N ALA A 314 -10.99 -12.78 11.78
CA ALA A 314 -9.75 -12.34 12.41
C ALA A 314 -9.46 -10.84 12.18
N PHE A 315 -9.66 -10.35 10.96
CA PHE A 315 -9.49 -8.92 10.63
C PHE A 315 -10.50 -8.01 11.34
N LYS A 316 -11.70 -8.49 11.72
CA LYS A 316 -12.65 -7.67 12.51
C LYS A 316 -12.18 -7.44 13.94
N GLN A 317 -11.32 -8.31 14.45
CA GLN A 317 -10.81 -8.23 15.82
C GLN A 317 -9.62 -7.28 15.95
N LEU A 318 -9.08 -6.79 14.83
CA LEU A 318 -8.04 -5.75 14.85
C LEU A 318 -8.61 -4.43 15.40
N PRO A 319 -7.82 -3.66 16.17
CA PRO A 319 -8.25 -2.37 16.68
C PRO A 319 -8.79 -1.46 15.56
N GLY A 320 -10.01 -0.94 15.74
CA GLY A 320 -10.67 -0.04 14.78
C GLY A 320 -11.22 -0.70 13.52
N HIS A 321 -11.22 -2.04 13.43
CA HIS A 321 -11.71 -2.77 12.25
C HIS A 321 -13.06 -3.48 12.44
N ASP A 322 -13.65 -3.41 13.63
CA ASP A 322 -14.90 -4.06 14.02
C ASP A 322 -16.11 -3.55 13.21
N LYS A 323 -16.08 -2.27 12.79
CA LYS A 323 -17.16 -1.61 12.06
C LYS A 323 -17.08 -1.78 10.55
N TYR A 324 -15.96 -2.25 10.01
CA TYR A 324 -15.81 -2.42 8.58
C TYR A 324 -16.61 -3.63 8.07
N ARG A 325 -17.32 -3.43 6.96
CA ARG A 325 -18.06 -4.49 6.27
C ARG A 325 -17.13 -5.52 5.65
N VAL A 326 -15.97 -5.08 5.16
CA VAL A 326 -14.93 -5.89 4.50
C VAL A 326 -13.55 -5.58 5.13
N PRO A 327 -13.35 -5.91 6.41
CA PRO A 327 -12.21 -5.43 7.20
C PRO A 327 -10.84 -5.82 6.62
N ARG A 328 -10.70 -7.02 6.04
CA ARG A 328 -9.48 -7.47 5.35
C ARG A 328 -9.15 -6.55 4.17
N SER A 329 -10.14 -6.27 3.34
CA SER A 329 -9.97 -5.45 2.15
C SER A 329 -9.67 -3.98 2.51
N GLU A 330 -10.34 -3.42 3.53
CA GLU A 330 -10.03 -2.09 4.07
C GLU A 330 -8.62 -2.00 4.68
N TYR A 331 -8.17 -3.06 5.35
CA TYR A 331 -6.81 -3.16 5.86
C TYR A 331 -5.79 -3.15 4.72
N LEU A 332 -5.96 -4.03 3.71
CA LEU A 332 -5.05 -4.11 2.57
C LEU A 332 -5.01 -2.82 1.75
N TYR A 333 -6.16 -2.15 1.57
CA TYR A 333 -6.24 -0.86 0.90
C TYR A 333 -5.36 0.20 1.56
N LYS A 334 -5.43 0.32 2.90
CA LYS A 334 -4.59 1.29 3.62
C LYS A 334 -3.11 0.88 3.64
N PHE A 335 -2.84 -0.42 3.77
CA PHE A 335 -1.49 -0.95 3.85
C PHE A 335 -0.71 -0.78 2.54
N LEU A 336 -1.32 -1.10 1.40
CA LEU A 336 -0.65 -1.07 0.10
C LEU A 336 -0.59 0.34 -0.52
N GLN A 337 -1.42 1.28 -0.08
CA GLN A 337 -1.51 2.61 -0.68
C GLN A 337 -0.17 3.36 -0.74
N PRO A 338 0.59 3.52 0.37
CA PRO A 338 1.81 4.33 0.35
C PRO A 338 2.85 3.72 -0.59
N GLU A 339 3.05 2.40 -0.53
CA GLU A 339 4.04 1.68 -1.36
C GLU A 339 3.73 1.80 -2.86
N ILE A 340 2.47 1.55 -3.24
CA ILE A 340 2.07 1.58 -4.65
C ILE A 340 2.07 3.02 -5.20
N ASP A 341 1.68 4.00 -4.38
CA ASP A 341 1.69 5.39 -4.79
C ASP A 341 3.11 5.95 -4.94
N ASP A 342 4.02 5.62 -4.01
CA ASP A 342 5.43 6.04 -4.11
C ASP A 342 6.12 5.42 -5.33
N ASP A 343 5.85 4.15 -5.64
CA ASP A 343 6.52 3.43 -6.73
C ASP A 343 5.95 3.73 -8.13
N LEU A 344 4.63 3.94 -8.24
CA LEU A 344 3.91 4.05 -9.52
C LEU A 344 3.17 5.38 -9.72
N PHE A 345 3.11 6.24 -8.71
CA PHE A 345 2.49 7.56 -8.76
C PHE A 345 1.02 7.53 -9.22
N LEU A 346 0.20 6.71 -8.54
CA LEU A 346 -1.21 6.53 -8.92
C LEU A 346 -2.12 7.65 -8.38
N GLY A 347 -1.74 8.31 -7.30
CA GLY A 347 -2.50 9.35 -6.61
C GLY A 347 -3.97 8.95 -6.41
N LYS A 348 -4.86 9.75 -6.99
CA LYS A 348 -6.32 9.54 -6.91
C LYS A 348 -6.81 8.27 -7.62
N ASP A 349 -6.03 7.72 -8.55
CA ASP A 349 -6.42 6.54 -9.33
C ASP A 349 -6.18 5.24 -8.54
N TYR A 350 -5.46 5.30 -7.40
CA TYR A 350 -5.20 4.14 -6.54
C TYR A 350 -6.50 3.42 -6.11
N GLU A 351 -7.49 4.15 -5.62
CA GLU A 351 -8.75 3.57 -5.17
C GLU A 351 -9.49 2.86 -6.31
N PHE A 352 -9.52 3.50 -7.49
CA PHE A 352 -10.14 2.92 -8.67
C PHE A 352 -9.42 1.64 -9.09
N MET A 353 -8.09 1.61 -9.11
CA MET A 353 -7.31 0.42 -9.49
C MET A 353 -7.41 -0.70 -8.45
N PHE A 354 -7.46 -0.37 -7.16
CA PHE A 354 -7.68 -1.34 -6.09
C PHE A 354 -9.05 -2.01 -6.22
N ASP A 355 -10.13 -1.22 -6.35
CA ASP A 355 -11.48 -1.76 -6.54
C ASP A 355 -11.57 -2.62 -7.80
N ARG A 356 -10.98 -2.16 -8.92
CA ARG A 356 -10.97 -2.87 -10.19
C ARG A 356 -10.22 -4.20 -10.10
N PHE A 357 -9.09 -4.24 -9.39
CA PHE A 357 -8.37 -5.49 -9.12
C PHE A 357 -9.24 -6.50 -8.36
N GLU A 358 -9.90 -6.06 -7.28
CA GLU A 358 -10.76 -6.96 -6.50
C GLU A 358 -11.96 -7.45 -7.31
N VAL A 359 -12.58 -6.60 -8.13
CA VAL A 359 -13.65 -7.04 -9.04
C VAL A 359 -13.14 -8.08 -10.03
N PHE A 360 -11.96 -7.87 -10.63
CA PHE A 360 -11.41 -8.82 -11.60
C PHE A 360 -11.11 -10.16 -10.92
N LEU A 361 -10.48 -10.16 -9.74
CA LEU A 361 -10.24 -11.37 -8.95
C LEU A 361 -11.56 -12.11 -8.64
N SER A 362 -12.60 -11.36 -8.29
CA SER A 362 -13.93 -11.89 -7.98
C SER A 362 -14.60 -12.54 -9.18
N LEU A 363 -14.56 -11.87 -10.34
CA LEU A 363 -15.19 -12.33 -11.57
C LEU A 363 -14.47 -13.54 -12.18
N VAL A 364 -13.14 -13.60 -12.06
CA VAL A 364 -12.37 -14.80 -12.44
C VAL A 364 -12.81 -15.99 -11.59
N ASN A 365 -12.87 -15.80 -10.28
CA ASN A 365 -13.36 -16.82 -9.33
C ASN A 365 -14.80 -17.26 -9.63
N ALA A 366 -15.70 -16.30 -9.85
CA ALA A 366 -17.10 -16.52 -10.19
C ALA A 366 -17.25 -17.35 -11.47
N THR A 367 -16.49 -17.02 -12.51
CA THR A 367 -16.54 -17.70 -13.81
C THR A 367 -16.02 -19.13 -13.71
N VAL A 368 -14.90 -19.33 -13.03
CA VAL A 368 -14.31 -20.67 -12.79
C VAL A 368 -15.28 -21.56 -12.02
N ARG A 369 -15.89 -21.05 -10.94
CA ARG A 369 -16.86 -21.82 -10.14
C ARG A 369 -18.15 -22.09 -10.91
N LYS A 370 -18.67 -21.12 -11.68
CA LYS A 370 -19.85 -21.34 -12.52
C LYS A 370 -19.64 -22.48 -13.50
N LYS A 371 -18.48 -22.50 -14.16
CA LYS A 371 -18.11 -23.54 -15.13
C LYS A 371 -18.10 -24.94 -14.51
N LYS A 372 -17.66 -25.06 -13.27
CA LYS A 372 -17.34 -26.34 -12.64
C LYS A 372 -18.43 -26.86 -11.70
N GLU A 373 -19.04 -25.97 -10.91
CA GLU A 373 -19.94 -26.29 -9.81
C GLU A 373 -21.38 -25.80 -10.06
N SER A 374 -21.63 -25.09 -11.17
CA SER A 374 -22.92 -24.45 -11.48
C SER A 374 -23.41 -23.45 -10.42
N HIS A 375 -22.53 -23.03 -9.50
CA HIS A 375 -22.75 -21.95 -8.54
C HIS A 375 -21.74 -20.82 -8.77
N VAL A 376 -22.13 -19.61 -8.39
CA VAL A 376 -21.34 -18.40 -8.59
C VAL A 376 -20.88 -17.86 -7.25
N TRP A 377 -19.56 -17.85 -7.04
CA TRP A 377 -18.96 -17.22 -5.87
C TRP A 377 -17.54 -16.71 -6.17
N GLY A 378 -17.16 -15.62 -5.52
CA GLY A 378 -15.83 -15.03 -5.55
C GLY A 378 -15.61 -14.12 -4.34
N PRO A 379 -14.36 -13.90 -3.93
CA PRO A 379 -14.01 -13.14 -2.73
C PRO A 379 -14.57 -11.71 -2.81
N VAL A 380 -15.12 -11.17 -1.73
CA VAL A 380 -15.77 -9.86 -1.77
C VAL A 380 -14.85 -8.77 -1.23
N GLY A 381 -14.65 -7.74 -2.03
CA GLY A 381 -13.79 -6.60 -1.72
C GLY A 381 -14.54 -5.33 -1.29
N ARG A 382 -13.84 -4.20 -1.26
CA ARG A 382 -14.42 -2.85 -1.01
C ARG A 382 -15.53 -2.50 -1.99
N PHE A 383 -15.43 -2.96 -3.24
CA PHE A 383 -16.48 -2.80 -4.24
C PHE A 383 -17.84 -3.36 -3.79
N GLY A 384 -17.86 -4.36 -2.90
CA GLY A 384 -19.08 -5.04 -2.46
C GLY A 384 -20.06 -4.09 -1.77
N TRP A 385 -19.61 -3.34 -0.76
CA TRP A 385 -20.47 -2.37 -0.08
C TRP A 385 -20.72 -1.10 -0.91
N LYS A 386 -19.81 -0.76 -1.82
CA LYS A 386 -19.99 0.33 -2.80
C LYS A 386 -21.14 0.04 -3.78
N ALA A 387 -21.46 -1.23 -4.00
CA ALA A 387 -22.60 -1.64 -4.83
C ALA A 387 -23.97 -1.19 -4.29
N SER A 388 -24.06 -0.77 -3.01
CA SER A 388 -25.27 -0.17 -2.44
C SER A 388 -25.51 1.30 -2.83
N SER A 389 -24.53 1.96 -3.45
CA SER A 389 -24.71 3.33 -3.95
C SER A 389 -25.59 3.40 -5.21
N ARG A 390 -26.36 4.49 -5.34
CA ARG A 390 -27.36 4.70 -6.39
C ARG A 390 -26.77 5.15 -7.74
N THR A 391 -25.49 5.48 -7.80
CA THR A 391 -24.82 6.03 -8.98
C THR A 391 -23.89 5.00 -9.60
N SER A 392 -24.03 4.75 -10.92
CA SER A 392 -23.23 3.71 -11.63
C SER A 392 -21.72 3.97 -11.59
N ARG A 393 -21.28 5.23 -11.43
CA ARG A 393 -19.87 5.59 -11.22
C ARG A 393 -19.32 5.17 -9.85
N GLU A 394 -20.20 4.86 -8.91
CA GLU A 394 -19.87 4.47 -7.54
C GLU A 394 -20.03 2.95 -7.30
N ASN A 395 -20.40 2.18 -8.32
CA ASN A 395 -20.48 0.72 -8.27
C ASN A 395 -19.44 0.10 -9.23
N PRO A 396 -18.22 -0.20 -8.74
CA PRO A 396 -17.14 -0.70 -9.58
C PRO A 396 -17.50 -2.00 -10.32
N LEU A 397 -18.26 -2.90 -9.67
CA LEU A 397 -18.67 -4.16 -10.27
C LEU A 397 -19.62 -3.95 -11.45
N ALA A 398 -20.66 -3.12 -11.26
CA ALA A 398 -21.62 -2.83 -12.33
C ALA A 398 -20.95 -2.10 -13.51
N ALA A 399 -20.04 -1.17 -13.23
CA ALA A 399 -19.29 -0.46 -14.26
C ALA A 399 -18.47 -1.43 -15.14
N ILE A 400 -17.72 -2.35 -14.53
CA ILE A 400 -16.91 -3.35 -15.25
C ILE A 400 -17.78 -4.30 -16.08
N ILE A 401 -18.93 -4.73 -15.56
CA ILE A 401 -19.88 -5.56 -16.30
C ILE A 401 -20.45 -4.81 -17.50
N GLN A 402 -20.73 -3.52 -17.34
CA GLN A 402 -21.23 -2.67 -18.41
C GLN A 402 -20.17 -2.47 -19.51
N GLU A 403 -18.92 -2.15 -19.15
CA GLU A 403 -17.78 -2.07 -20.08
C GLU A 403 -17.64 -3.37 -20.89
N ALA A 404 -17.69 -4.52 -20.21
CA ALA A 404 -17.60 -5.81 -20.86
C ALA A 404 -18.72 -6.01 -21.89
N LYS A 405 -19.97 -5.69 -21.52
CA LYS A 405 -21.14 -5.81 -22.42
C LYS A 405 -21.06 -4.90 -23.64
N GLU A 406 -20.56 -3.68 -23.46
CA GLU A 406 -20.42 -2.69 -24.54
C GLU A 406 -19.36 -3.11 -25.56
N GLU A 407 -18.22 -3.62 -25.10
CA GLU A 407 -17.13 -4.04 -25.99
C GLU A 407 -17.25 -5.50 -26.46
N GLY A 408 -18.06 -6.32 -25.80
CA GLY A 408 -18.27 -7.72 -26.17
C GLY A 408 -16.99 -8.55 -26.08
N GLU A 409 -16.82 -9.48 -27.03
CA GLU A 409 -15.58 -10.25 -27.19
C GLU A 409 -14.37 -9.38 -27.55
N ASN A 410 -14.58 -8.10 -27.89
CA ASN A 410 -13.47 -7.18 -28.16
C ASN A 410 -12.88 -6.54 -26.92
N TRP A 411 -13.51 -6.70 -25.75
CA TRP A 411 -13.05 -6.15 -24.49
C TRP A 411 -11.64 -6.67 -24.14
N GLN A 412 -10.69 -5.76 -23.94
CA GLN A 412 -9.27 -6.11 -23.78
C GLN A 412 -9.02 -7.13 -22.65
N PRO A 413 -9.64 -7.02 -21.46
CA PRO A 413 -9.54 -8.04 -20.42
C PRO A 413 -9.99 -9.44 -20.86
N PHE A 414 -11.09 -9.53 -21.62
CA PHE A 414 -11.58 -10.80 -22.13
C PHE A 414 -10.65 -11.36 -23.22
N LYS A 415 -10.19 -10.53 -24.15
CA LYS A 415 -9.19 -10.92 -25.18
C LYS A 415 -7.89 -11.44 -24.58
N ALA A 416 -7.44 -10.86 -23.47
CA ALA A 416 -6.27 -11.33 -22.75
C ALA A 416 -6.48 -12.72 -22.11
N GLY A 417 -7.72 -13.22 -22.06
CA GLY A 417 -8.08 -14.53 -21.52
C GLY A 417 -8.33 -14.54 -20.01
N LEU A 418 -8.54 -13.38 -19.38
CA LEU A 418 -8.74 -13.28 -17.93
C LEU A 418 -9.91 -14.13 -17.45
N PHE A 419 -11.01 -14.15 -18.20
CA PHE A 419 -12.26 -14.81 -17.81
C PHE A 419 -12.50 -16.13 -18.57
N GLY A 420 -11.46 -16.67 -19.21
CA GLY A 420 -11.56 -17.85 -20.08
C GLY A 420 -11.90 -17.50 -21.53
N VAL A 421 -12.39 -18.50 -22.28
CA VAL A 421 -12.63 -18.39 -23.73
C VAL A 421 -14.10 -18.27 -24.13
N ASP A 422 -15.02 -18.52 -23.19
CA ASP A 422 -16.47 -18.46 -23.44
C ASP A 422 -17.05 -17.17 -22.87
N TYR A 423 -17.32 -16.21 -23.76
CA TYR A 423 -17.82 -14.89 -23.39
C TYR A 423 -19.20 -14.94 -22.75
N ASN A 424 -20.07 -15.82 -23.26
CA ASN A 424 -21.43 -15.96 -22.74
C ASN A 424 -21.42 -16.55 -21.34
N LEU A 425 -20.57 -17.54 -21.09
CA LEU A 425 -20.36 -18.09 -19.75
C LEU A 425 -19.85 -17.01 -18.78
N PHE A 426 -18.87 -16.20 -19.19
CA PHE A 426 -18.34 -15.10 -18.39
C PHE A 426 -19.43 -14.07 -18.05
N ILE A 427 -20.15 -13.53 -19.04
CA ILE A 427 -21.21 -12.55 -18.79
C ILE A 427 -22.29 -13.12 -17.90
N SER A 428 -22.72 -14.36 -18.14
CA SER A 428 -23.69 -15.02 -17.30
C SER A 428 -23.17 -15.22 -15.87
N ALA A 429 -21.89 -15.51 -15.65
CA ALA A 429 -21.29 -15.58 -14.32
C ALA A 429 -21.26 -14.21 -13.64
N ALA A 430 -20.90 -13.17 -14.38
CA ALA A 430 -20.79 -11.81 -13.86
C ALA A 430 -22.14 -11.24 -13.44
N GLU A 431 -23.21 -11.50 -14.21
CA GLU A 431 -24.58 -11.10 -13.88
C GLU A 431 -25.10 -11.81 -12.63
N ASP A 432 -24.90 -13.13 -12.52
CA ASP A 432 -25.27 -13.90 -11.34
C ASP A 432 -24.50 -13.42 -10.10
N TYR A 433 -23.20 -13.09 -10.27
CA TYR A 433 -22.38 -12.54 -9.19
C TYR A 433 -22.88 -11.17 -8.74
N LEU A 434 -23.24 -10.28 -9.69
CA LEU A 434 -23.84 -8.99 -9.38
C LEU A 434 -25.14 -9.13 -8.58
N GLN A 435 -26.01 -10.07 -8.97
CA GLN A 435 -27.22 -10.38 -8.20
C GLN A 435 -26.90 -10.91 -6.80
N MET A 436 -25.88 -11.77 -6.67
CA MET A 436 -25.43 -12.28 -5.38
C MET A 436 -24.98 -11.13 -4.47
N ILE A 437 -24.13 -10.21 -4.96
CA ILE A 437 -23.65 -9.06 -4.21
C ILE A 437 -24.80 -8.14 -3.77
N GLY A 438 -25.80 -7.94 -4.63
CA GLY A 438 -27.00 -7.15 -4.31
C GLY A 438 -27.84 -7.74 -3.16
N ARG A 439 -27.74 -9.06 -2.91
CA ARG A 439 -28.47 -9.75 -1.83
C ARG A 439 -27.73 -9.76 -0.48
N LEU A 440 -26.45 -9.38 -0.45
CA LEU A 440 -25.63 -9.42 0.78
C LEU A 440 -26.04 -8.40 1.84
N GLY A 441 -27.00 -7.51 1.56
CA GLY A 441 -27.62 -6.68 2.58
C GLY A 441 -26.64 -5.73 3.26
N TRP A 442 -25.95 -4.91 2.48
CA TRP A 442 -24.97 -3.93 2.95
C TRP A 442 -25.62 -2.72 3.66
N TYR A 443 -26.51 -2.94 4.62
CA TYR A 443 -27.14 -1.88 5.44
C TYR A 443 -26.51 -1.82 6.83
#